data_AF-A0A7Y9MWJ4-F1
#
_entry.id   AF-A0A7Y9MWJ4-F1
#
_cell.length_a   1.000
_cell.length_b   1.000
_cell.length_c   1.000
_cell.angle_alpha   90.00
_cell.angle_beta   90.00
_cell.angle_gamma   90.00
#
_symmetry.space_group_name_H-M   'P 1'
#
loop_
_entity.id
_entity.type
_entity.pdbx_description
1 polymer ?
#
loop_
_entity_poly.entity_id
_entity_poly.type
_entity_poly.pdbx_seq_one_letter_code
_entity_poly.pdbx_strand_id
1 'polypeptide(L)'
;MSPSEALERARALAAAVVPDDLADVQGDEDLRDYGLDSVRVIGLLTAVRDAGGAIEYADLVGGPTLDILAGALAAAHPAPQEGES
;
A
#
# COMPACT_ATOMS: atom_id res chain seq x y z
N MET A 1 2.46 11.94 -8.97
CA MET A 1 3.51 10.95 -8.64
C MET A 1 3.65 10.03 -9.84
N SER A 2 4.87 9.78 -10.32
CA SER A 2 5.12 8.84 -11.42
C SER A 2 4.95 7.38 -10.94
N PRO A 3 4.70 6.41 -11.83
CA PRO A 3 4.53 5.00 -11.43
C PRO A 3 5.74 4.42 -10.67
N SER A 4 6.96 4.73 -11.12
CA SER A 4 8.18 4.29 -10.44
C SER A 4 8.33 4.91 -9.05
N GLU A 5 8.05 6.21 -8.92
CA GLU A 5 8.08 6.92 -7.63
C GLU A 5 7.04 6.35 -6.65
N ALA A 6 5.85 5.98 -7.15
CA ALA A 6 4.81 5.37 -6.34
C ALA A 6 5.19 3.98 -5.84
N LEU A 7 5.84 3.18 -6.69
CA LEU A 7 6.32 1.85 -6.33
C LEU A 7 7.45 1.91 -5.29
N GLU A 8 8.42 2.81 -5.48
CA GLU A 8 9.49 3.03 -4.49
C GLU A 8 8.93 3.51 -3.15
N ARG A 9 7.94 4.41 -3.18
CA ARG A 9 7.26 4.88 -1.97
C ARG A 9 6.48 3.76 -1.28
N ALA A 10 5.74 2.95 -2.04
CA ALA A 10 5.02 1.78 -1.54
C ALA A 10 5.96 0.80 -0.85
N ARG A 11 7.10 0.48 -1.48
CA ARG A 11 8.13 -0.40 -0.91
C ARG A 11 8.67 0.15 0.40
N ALA A 12 8.97 1.44 0.48
CA ALA A 12 9.45 2.06 1.71
C ALA A 12 8.43 1.99 2.85
N LEU A 13 7.13 2.14 2.56
CA LEU A 13 6.06 2.01 3.57
C LEU A 13 5.86 0.56 4.00
N ALA A 14 5.92 -0.39 3.05
CA ALA A 14 5.84 -1.82 3.35
C ALA A 14 7.02 -2.30 4.19
N ALA A 15 8.25 -1.87 3.88
CA ALA A 15 9.45 -2.22 4.62
C ALA A 15 9.45 -1.69 6.07
N ALA A 16 8.64 -0.67 6.39
CA ALA A 16 8.50 -0.19 7.75
C ALA A 16 7.65 -1.11 8.65
N VAL A 17 6.86 -2.02 8.04
CA VAL A 17 5.91 -2.89 8.77
C VAL A 17 6.18 -4.38 8.55
N VAL A 18 6.72 -4.76 7.39
CA VAL A 18 7.07 -6.13 7.04
C VAL A 18 8.44 -6.48 7.65
N PRO A 19 8.60 -7.65 8.28
CA PRO A 19 9.85 -8.03 8.92
C PRO A 19 10.96 -8.43 7.95
N ASP A 20 10.61 -8.99 6.80
CA ASP A 20 11.57 -9.41 5.77
C ASP A 20 11.99 -8.24 4.85
N ASP A 21 13.09 -8.41 4.12
CA ASP A 21 13.62 -7.37 3.25
C ASP A 21 12.89 -7.34 1.91
N LEU A 22 12.45 -6.14 1.52
CA LEU A 22 11.65 -5.95 0.29
C LEU A 22 12.44 -5.34 -0.87
N ALA A 23 13.78 -5.29 -0.81
CA ALA A 23 14.59 -4.59 -1.81
C ALA A 23 14.49 -5.20 -3.22
N ASP A 24 14.35 -6.52 -3.32
CA ASP A 24 14.26 -7.27 -4.58
C ASP A 24 12.83 -7.74 -4.94
N VAL A 25 11.84 -7.43 -4.09
CA VAL A 25 10.45 -7.84 -4.27
C VAL A 25 9.80 -7.11 -5.45
N GLN A 26 9.22 -7.86 -6.37
CA GLN A 26 8.50 -7.37 -7.54
C GLN A 26 7.14 -6.77 -7.17
N GLY A 27 6.58 -5.99 -8.09
CA GLY A 27 5.33 -5.25 -7.85
C GLY A 27 4.12 -6.13 -7.53
N ASP A 28 4.03 -7.30 -8.18
CA ASP A 28 2.90 -8.21 -8.12
C ASP A 28 3.04 -9.33 -7.08
N GLU A 29 4.17 -9.41 -6.38
CA GLU A 29 4.40 -10.43 -5.35
C GLU A 29 3.57 -10.17 -4.09
N ASP A 30 3.11 -11.25 -3.47
CA ASP A 30 2.26 -11.19 -2.28
C ASP A 30 3.10 -10.96 -1.02
N LEU A 31 2.88 -9.80 -0.37
CA LEU A 31 3.61 -9.38 0.82
C LEU A 31 3.43 -10.34 2.02
N ARG A 32 2.40 -11.21 2.01
CA ARG A 32 2.23 -12.24 3.04
C ARG A 32 3.36 -13.26 3.02
N ASP A 33 3.94 -13.53 1.87
CA ASP A 33 5.09 -14.44 1.72
C ASP A 33 6.35 -13.89 2.41
N TYR A 34 6.38 -12.58 2.68
CA TYR A 34 7.44 -11.85 3.36
C TYR A 34 7.11 -11.52 4.83
N GLY A 35 6.01 -12.06 5.36
CA GLY A 35 5.63 -11.91 6.76
C GLY A 35 4.68 -10.76 7.05
N LEU A 36 3.97 -10.23 6.04
CA LEU A 36 2.82 -9.36 6.27
C LEU A 36 1.64 -10.17 6.83
N ASP A 37 1.37 -10.03 8.12
CA ASP A 37 0.23 -10.66 8.80
C ASP A 37 -0.96 -9.71 9.00
N SER A 38 -2.11 -10.24 9.43
CA SER A 38 -3.36 -9.48 9.61
C SER A 38 -3.24 -8.29 10.57
N VAL A 39 -2.34 -8.34 11.56
CA VAL A 39 -2.11 -7.23 12.49
C VAL A 39 -1.29 -6.14 11.80
N ARG A 40 -0.25 -6.55 11.06
CA ARG A 40 0.62 -5.63 10.31
C ARG A 40 -0.07 -4.96 9.13
N VAL A 41 -1.06 -5.61 8.51
CA VAL A 41 -1.92 -5.01 7.47
C VAL A 41 -2.55 -3.71 7.96
N ILE A 42 -3.00 -3.63 9.21
CA ILE A 42 -3.59 -2.40 9.76
C ILE A 42 -2.55 -1.27 9.83
N GLY A 43 -1.31 -1.60 10.21
CA GLY A 43 -0.19 -0.66 10.20
C GLY A 43 0.15 -0.18 8.79
N LEU A 44 0.15 -1.09 7.81
CA LEU A 44 0.39 -0.78 6.41
C LEU A 44 -0.68 0.16 5.85
N LEU A 45 -1.96 -0.14 6.07
CA LEU A 45 -3.08 0.71 5.64
C LEU A 45 -2.96 2.11 6.24
N THR A 46 -2.63 2.20 7.53
CA THR A 46 -2.43 3.47 8.21
C THR A 46 -1.26 4.26 7.60
N ALA A 47 -0.14 3.60 7.33
CA ALA A 47 1.05 4.23 6.75
C ALA A 47 0.79 4.75 5.33
N VAL A 48 0.05 4.00 4.51
CA VAL A 48 -0.36 4.46 3.17
C VAL A 48 -1.30 5.66 3.25
N ARG A 49 -2.29 5.62 4.15
CA ARG A 49 -3.22 6.74 4.37
C ARG A 49 -2.53 7.99 4.87
N ASP A 50 -1.58 7.85 5.81
CA ASP A 50 -0.77 8.96 6.33
C ASP A 50 0.12 9.57 5.23
N ALA A 51 0.59 8.75 4.29
CA ALA A 51 1.29 9.19 3.09
C ALA A 51 0.37 9.80 2.02
N GLY A 52 -0.94 9.94 2.30
CA GLY A 52 -1.95 10.53 1.42
C GLY A 52 -2.66 9.55 0.50
N GLY A 53 -2.31 8.27 0.52
CA GLY A 53 -2.94 7.23 -0.30
C GLY A 53 -4.36 6.89 0.14
N ALA A 54 -5.19 6.42 -0.80
CA ALA A 54 -6.53 5.93 -0.53
C ALA A 54 -6.57 4.41 -0.68
N ILE A 55 -6.72 3.69 0.44
CA ILE A 55 -6.72 2.22 0.46
C ILE A 55 -7.57 1.67 1.60
N GLU A 56 -8.34 0.62 1.33
CA GLU A 56 -9.17 -0.10 2.29
C GLU A 56 -8.68 -1.54 2.49
N TYR A 57 -9.09 -2.17 3.59
CA TYR A 57 -8.74 -3.57 3.85
C TYR A 57 -9.23 -4.52 2.75
N ALA A 58 -10.36 -4.20 2.12
CA ALA A 58 -10.94 -4.99 1.03
C ALA A 58 -10.00 -5.07 -0.20
N ASP A 59 -9.19 -4.04 -0.45
CA ASP A 59 -8.24 -4.01 -1.55
C ASP A 59 -7.08 -5.00 -1.33
N LEU A 60 -6.80 -5.37 -0.08
CA LEU A 60 -5.68 -6.24 0.30
C LEU A 60 -6.10 -7.69 0.53
N VAL A 61 -7.40 -7.99 0.61
CA VAL A 61 -7.90 -9.32 1.01
C VAL A 61 -7.53 -10.42 0.01
N GLY A 62 -7.37 -10.05 -1.26
CA GLY A 62 -7.03 -10.98 -2.35
C GLY A 62 -5.54 -11.30 -2.47
N GLY A 63 -4.69 -10.57 -1.76
CA GLY A 63 -3.24 -10.63 -1.92
C GLY A 63 -2.65 -9.22 -1.88
N PRO A 64 -2.06 -8.78 -0.76
CA PRO A 64 -1.44 -7.46 -0.66
C PRO A 64 -0.15 -7.41 -1.47
N THR A 65 -0.05 -6.53 -2.46
CA THR A 65 1.14 -6.37 -3.31
C THR A 65 1.65 -4.94 -3.31
N LEU A 66 2.90 -4.72 -3.73
CA LEU A 66 3.47 -3.36 -3.85
C LEU A 66 2.74 -2.54 -4.92
N ASP A 67 2.26 -3.16 -6.00
CA ASP A 67 1.48 -2.50 -7.05
C ASP A 67 0.15 -1.95 -6.53
N ILE A 68 -0.55 -2.67 -5.64
CA ILE A 68 -1.80 -2.18 -5.04
C ILE A 68 -1.53 -0.92 -4.20
N LEU A 69 -0.48 -0.95 -3.37
CA LEU A 69 -0.08 0.19 -2.55
C LEU A 69 0.36 1.38 -3.41
N ALA A 70 1.13 1.13 -4.47
CA ALA A 70 1.57 2.14 -5.41
C ALA A 70 0.39 2.78 -6.14
N GLY A 71 -0.59 1.98 -6.56
CA GLY A 71 -1.84 2.44 -7.14
C GLY A 71 -2.61 3.37 -6.18
N ALA A 72 -2.74 2.97 -4.91
CA ALA A 72 -3.38 3.79 -3.88
C ALA A 72 -2.68 5.13 -3.64
N LEU A 73 -1.34 5.15 -3.67
CA LEU A 73 -0.53 6.36 -3.52
C LEU A 73 -0.61 7.27 -4.77
N ALA A 74 -0.67 6.67 -5.96
CA ALA A 74 -0.77 7.41 -7.21
C ALA A 74 -2.18 8.01 -7.41
N ALA A 75 -3.23 7.32 -6.94
CA ALA A 75 -4.63 7.74 -7.04
C ALA A 75 -5.03 8.87 -6.07
N ALA A 76 -4.14 9.27 -5.15
CA ALA A 76 -4.35 10.27 -4.11
C ALA A 76 -4.63 11.72 -4.56
N HIS A 77 -5.08 11.95 -5.80
CA HIS A 77 -5.57 13.25 -6.26
C HIS A 77 -6.62 13.04 -7.37
N PRO A 78 -7.93 13.38 -7.20
CA PRO A 78 -8.52 14.39 -6.32
C PRO A 78 -9.65 13.94 -5.35
N ALA A 79 -9.64 14.54 -4.15
CA ALA A 79 -10.71 15.24 -3.42
C ALA A 79 -12.05 14.53 -3.03
N PRO A 80 -12.69 14.97 -1.92
CA PRO A 80 -13.63 14.19 -1.14
C PRO A 80 -15.02 14.09 -1.79
N GLN A 81 -15.69 12.97 -1.53
CA GLN A 81 -17.12 12.81 -1.76
C GLN A 81 -17.92 13.74 -0.82
N GLU A 82 -18.08 15.00 -1.23
CA GLU A 82 -19.09 15.89 -0.66
C GLU A 82 -20.46 15.57 -1.29
N GLY A 83 -21.44 15.22 -0.44
CA GLY A 83 -22.86 15.31 -0.75
C GLY A 83 -23.60 13.98 -0.88
N GLU A 84 -23.96 13.37 0.25
CA GLU A 84 -25.23 12.64 0.36
C GLU A 84 -26.27 13.59 0.98
N SER A 85 -27.50 13.51 0.46
CA SER A 85 -28.52 14.55 0.30
C SER A 85 -29.19 15.11 1.56
#